data_AF-A0A4D9DRG7-F1
#
_entry.id   AF-A0A4D9DRG7-F1
#
_cell.length_a   1.000
_cell.length_b   1.000
_cell.length_c   1.000
_cell.angle_alpha   90.00
_cell.angle_beta   90.00
_cell.angle_gamma   90.00
#
_symmetry.space_group_name_H-M   'P 1'
#
loop_
_entity.id
_entity.type
_entity.pdbx_description
1 polymer ?
#
loop_
_entity_poly.entity_id
_entity_poly.type
_entity_poly.pdbx_seq_one_letter_code
_entity_poly.pdbx_strand_id
1 'polypeptide(L)'
;MGRKRLITDSFQVVKRQRRDPDTKEGSLHQEAVPVPDDGPPGGSLHPAQLEMLKQFDLSWEYGPCTGITRLQRWERAESLGLRPPLTVRETLLEHEGDPSFMHCLWHDYPL
;
A
#
# COMPACT_ATOMS: atom_id res chain seq x y z
N MET A 1 44.24 13.86 9.33
CA MET A 1 43.06 12.95 9.37
C MET A 1 41.81 13.74 9.04
N GLY A 2 41.24 13.56 7.86
CA GLY A 2 40.03 14.27 7.43
C GLY A 2 38.77 13.67 8.06
N ARG A 3 37.86 14.52 8.53
CA ARG A 3 36.55 14.07 9.04
C ARG A 3 35.71 13.55 7.87
N LYS A 4 35.26 12.31 7.96
CA LYS A 4 34.33 11.70 7.01
C LYS A 4 32.97 12.41 7.09
N ARG A 5 32.49 12.95 5.97
CA ARG A 5 31.18 13.58 5.87
C ARG A 5 30.08 12.55 6.16
N LEU A 6 29.12 12.90 6.98
CA LEU A 6 27.96 12.08 7.30
C LEU A 6 26.83 12.38 6.31
N ILE A 7 25.89 11.44 6.15
CA ILE A 7 24.69 11.64 5.30
C ILE A 7 23.91 12.90 5.76
N THR A 8 23.96 13.20 7.06
CA THR A 8 23.33 14.38 7.67
C THR A 8 23.95 15.71 7.26
N ASP A 9 25.18 15.73 6.74
CA ASP A 9 25.87 16.97 6.31
C ASP A 9 25.34 17.52 4.97
N SER A 10 24.45 16.79 4.29
CA SER A 10 23.88 17.20 2.99
C SER A 10 22.58 17.97 3.12
N PHE A 11 21.94 17.97 4.29
CA PHE A 11 20.68 18.66 4.50
C PHE A 11 20.94 20.08 5.01
N GLN A 12 20.26 21.07 4.41
CA GLN A 12 20.30 22.44 4.91
C GLN A 12 19.57 22.51 6.25
N VAL A 13 20.27 22.92 7.30
CA VAL A 13 19.65 23.18 8.61
C VAL A 13 18.82 24.46 8.50
N VAL A 14 17.52 24.33 8.27
CA VAL A 14 16.60 25.47 8.30
C VAL A 14 16.25 25.78 9.75
N LYS A 15 16.57 26.99 10.19
CA LYS A 15 16.24 27.48 11.54
C LYS A 15 14.74 27.73 11.61
N ARG A 16 13.98 26.82 12.22
CA ARG A 16 12.55 26.98 12.44
C ARG A 16 12.31 28.16 13.39
N GLN A 17 11.85 29.29 12.85
CA GLN A 17 11.39 30.44 13.64
C GLN A 17 10.33 29.95 14.65
N ARG A 18 10.51 30.25 15.94
CA ARG A 18 9.47 30.03 16.95
C ARG A 18 8.27 30.88 16.51
N ARG A 19 7.13 30.24 16.20
CA ARG A 19 5.87 30.95 15.99
C ARG A 19 5.26 31.26 17.35
N ASP A 20 4.92 32.51 17.56
CA ASP A 20 4.13 33.00 18.70
C ASP A 20 2.76 32.28 18.78
N PRO A 21 2.22 32.07 20.00
CA PRO A 21 1.09 31.17 20.25
C PRO A 21 -0.31 31.74 19.97
N ASP A 22 -0.45 32.93 19.38
CA ASP A 22 -1.75 33.59 19.26
C ASP A 22 -2.11 33.90 17.81
N THR A 23 -2.68 32.92 17.10
CA THR A 23 -3.35 33.11 15.82
C THR A 23 -4.30 31.93 15.56
N LYS A 24 -5.54 32.08 16.05
CA LYS A 24 -6.82 31.62 15.46
C LYS A 24 -6.85 30.22 14.87
N GLU A 25 -7.45 29.30 15.64
CA GLU A 25 -8.01 28.00 15.26
C GLU A 25 -8.66 28.06 13.87
N GLY A 26 -7.91 27.62 12.86
CA GLY A 26 -8.45 27.28 11.56
C GLY A 26 -9.18 25.96 11.70
N SER A 27 -10.47 26.05 11.97
CA SER A 27 -11.44 24.95 11.91
C SER A 27 -11.12 24.08 10.69
N LEU A 28 -10.64 22.87 10.94
CA LEU A 28 -10.50 21.85 9.91
C LEU A 28 -11.94 21.51 9.50
N HIS A 29 -12.43 22.12 8.42
CA HIS A 29 -13.52 21.54 7.66
C HIS A 29 -13.04 20.17 7.19
N GLN A 30 -13.35 19.14 7.98
CA GLN A 30 -13.56 17.82 7.44
C GLN A 30 -14.74 17.97 6.47
N GLU A 31 -14.42 18.22 5.21
CA GLU A 31 -15.39 18.00 4.14
C GLU A 31 -15.59 16.49 4.10
N ALA A 32 -16.57 16.04 4.87
CA ALA A 32 -17.06 14.68 4.84
C ALA A 32 -17.49 14.41 3.39
N VAL A 33 -16.69 13.61 2.69
CA VAL A 33 -17.09 13.01 1.43
C VAL A 33 -18.43 12.34 1.69
N PRO A 34 -19.52 12.66 0.96
CA PRO A 34 -20.78 11.98 1.14
C PRO A 34 -20.54 10.53 0.77
N VAL A 35 -20.51 9.66 1.79
CA VAL A 35 -20.61 8.21 1.61
C VAL A 35 -22.02 7.99 1.06
N PRO A 36 -22.19 7.54 -0.19
CA PRO A 36 -23.49 7.08 -0.61
C PRO A 36 -23.79 5.83 0.22
N ASP A 37 -24.77 5.99 1.12
CA ASP A 37 -25.49 4.91 1.77
C ASP A 37 -26.20 4.12 0.67
N ASP A 38 -25.56 3.07 0.19
CA ASP A 38 -26.24 1.94 -0.44
C ASP A 38 -25.93 0.74 0.44
N GLY A 39 -26.79 0.52 1.45
CA GLY A 39 -26.76 -0.69 2.27
C GLY A 39 -26.70 -1.93 1.36
N PRO A 40 -25.98 -2.99 1.75
CA PRO A 40 -25.56 -4.01 0.81
C PRO A 40 -26.77 -4.74 0.20
N PRO A 41 -27.03 -4.65 -1.11
CA PRO A 41 -27.76 -5.70 -1.78
C PRO A 41 -26.82 -6.91 -1.76
N GLY A 42 -27.28 -8.02 -1.16
CA GLY A 42 -26.43 -9.18 -0.89
C GLY A 42 -25.57 -9.60 -2.09
N GLY A 43 -24.25 -9.70 -1.89
CA GLY A 43 -23.36 -10.31 -2.89
C GLY A 43 -21.90 -9.83 -2.97
N SER A 44 -21.46 -8.80 -2.23
CA SER A 44 -20.08 -8.29 -2.41
C SER A 44 -19.10 -8.84 -1.37
N LEU A 45 -18.64 -10.10 -1.55
CA LEU A 45 -17.46 -10.66 -0.84
C LEU A 45 -16.13 -10.06 -1.35
N HIS A 46 -16.23 -9.44 -2.52
CA HIS A 46 -15.16 -8.83 -3.30
C HIS A 46 -14.33 -7.73 -2.61
N PRO A 47 -14.90 -6.75 -1.86
CA PRO A 47 -14.12 -5.65 -1.32
C PRO A 47 -13.16 -6.12 -0.22
N ALA A 48 -13.55 -7.11 0.59
CA ALA A 48 -12.68 -7.68 1.62
C ALA A 48 -11.53 -8.49 1.01
N GLN A 49 -11.82 -9.28 -0.02
CA GLN A 49 -10.80 -10.02 -0.78
C GLN A 49 -9.77 -9.07 -1.42
N LEU A 50 -10.23 -8.02 -2.09
CA LEU A 50 -9.35 -7.01 -2.69
C LEU A 50 -8.51 -6.28 -1.64
N GLU A 51 -9.07 -5.96 -0.47
CA GLU A 51 -8.30 -5.31 0.60
C GLU A 51 -7.20 -6.21 1.15
N MET A 52 -7.48 -7.50 1.32
CA MET A 52 -6.47 -8.49 1.69
C MET A 52 -5.37 -8.61 0.62
N LEU A 53 -5.70 -8.58 -0.67
CA LEU A 53 -4.72 -8.58 -1.74
C LEU A 53 -3.86 -7.31 -1.76
N LYS A 54 -4.42 -6.14 -1.43
CA LYS A 54 -3.64 -4.91 -1.26
C LYS A 54 -2.68 -5.01 -0.08
N GLN A 55 -3.11 -5.57 1.04
CA GLN A 55 -2.22 -5.80 2.19
C GLN A 55 -1.07 -6.72 1.82
N PHE A 56 -1.34 -7.77 1.02
CA PHE A 56 -0.30 -8.61 0.45
C PHE A 56 0.67 -7.80 -0.42
N ASP A 57 0.18 -6.93 -1.33
CA ASP A 57 1.00 -6.04 -2.15
C ASP A 57 1.96 -5.14 -1.34
N LEU A 58 1.49 -4.66 -0.18
CA LEU A 58 2.25 -3.77 0.72
C LEU A 58 3.25 -4.52 1.63
N SER A 59 3.09 -5.83 1.80
CA SER A 59 3.98 -6.63 2.65
C SER A 59 5.36 -6.78 1.99
N TRP A 60 6.42 -6.30 2.63
CA TRP A 60 7.78 -6.35 2.06
C TRP A 60 8.45 -7.72 2.20
N GLU A 61 7.96 -8.56 3.11
CA GLU A 61 8.53 -9.87 3.44
C GLU A 61 8.52 -10.85 2.25
N TYR A 62 7.54 -10.74 1.34
CA TYR A 62 7.40 -11.61 0.17
C TYR A 62 8.12 -11.08 -1.09
N GLY A 63 8.95 -10.05 -0.94
CA GLY A 63 9.72 -9.44 -2.03
C GLY A 63 8.91 -8.48 -2.90
N PRO A 64 9.47 -7.95 -4.01
CA PRO A 64 8.81 -6.93 -4.83
C PRO A 64 7.57 -7.48 -5.55
N CYS A 65 6.50 -6.69 -5.63
CA CYS A 65 5.26 -7.02 -6.37
C CYS A 65 5.15 -6.38 -7.74
N THR A 66 5.99 -5.39 -8.05
CA THR A 66 5.96 -4.70 -9.35
C THR A 66 6.58 -5.55 -10.45
N GLY A 67 6.05 -5.46 -11.67
CA GLY A 67 6.56 -6.18 -12.84
C GLY A 67 6.20 -7.68 -12.92
N ILE A 68 5.39 -8.20 -12.00
CA ILE A 68 4.90 -9.59 -11.97
C ILE A 68 3.43 -9.64 -11.51
N THR A 69 2.74 -10.75 -11.77
CA THR A 69 1.38 -10.96 -11.23
C THR A 69 1.42 -11.30 -9.75
N ARG A 70 0.31 -11.09 -9.03
CA ARG A 70 0.18 -11.47 -7.60
C ARG A 70 0.42 -12.98 -7.41
N LEU A 71 -0.04 -13.82 -8.34
CA LEU A 71 0.16 -15.27 -8.28
C LEU A 71 1.64 -15.64 -8.42
N GLN A 72 2.34 -15.06 -9.40
CA GLN A 72 3.79 -15.27 -9.57
C GLN A 72 4.59 -14.83 -8.33
N ARG A 73 4.20 -13.71 -7.70
CA ARG A 73 4.82 -13.25 -6.46
C ARG A 73 4.59 -14.25 -5.32
N TRP A 74 3.37 -14.77 -5.20
CA TRP A 74 3.01 -15.77 -4.20
C TRP A 74 3.83 -17.05 -4.36
N GLU A 75 3.90 -17.61 -5.57
CA GLU A 75 4.67 -18.82 -5.87
C GLU A 75 6.16 -18.64 -5.58
N ARG A 76 6.71 -17.46 -5.92
CA ARG A 76 8.10 -17.14 -5.61
C ARG A 76 8.35 -17.15 -4.10
N ALA A 77 7.49 -16.48 -3.33
CA ALA A 77 7.61 -16.43 -1.88
C ALA A 77 7.47 -17.82 -1.24
N GLU A 78 6.58 -18.67 -1.76
CA GLU A 78 6.47 -20.08 -1.35
C GLU A 78 7.76 -20.86 -1.66
N SER A 79 8.33 -20.70 -2.86
CA SER A 79 9.59 -21.36 -3.24
C SER A 79 10.78 -20.96 -2.36
N LEU A 80 10.76 -19.73 -1.82
CA LEU A 80 11.74 -19.21 -0.87
C LEU A 80 11.47 -19.66 0.57
N GLY A 81 10.40 -20.41 0.82
CA GLY A 81 10.03 -20.88 2.15
C GLY A 81 9.46 -19.79 3.06
N LEU A 82 8.99 -18.66 2.51
CA LEU A 82 8.46 -17.53 3.27
C LEU A 82 7.01 -17.75 3.74
N ARG A 83 6.39 -18.85 3.33
CA ARG A 83 5.03 -19.29 3.74
C ARG A 83 3.97 -18.17 3.58
N PRO A 84 3.79 -17.62 2.37
CA PRO A 84 2.75 -16.62 2.13
C PRO A 84 1.35 -17.19 2.44
N PRO A 85 0.35 -16.34 2.78
CA PRO A 85 -0.97 -16.80 3.19
C PRO A 85 -1.68 -17.61 2.09
N LEU A 86 -2.22 -18.79 2.43
CA LEU A 86 -2.92 -19.66 1.47
C LEU A 86 -4.20 -19.00 0.90
N THR A 87 -4.90 -18.22 1.73
CA THR A 87 -6.13 -17.51 1.32
C THR A 87 -5.88 -16.55 0.16
N VAL A 88 -4.67 -15.97 0.06
CA VAL A 88 -4.28 -15.13 -1.08
C VAL A 88 -4.29 -15.97 -2.36
N ARG A 89 -3.66 -17.15 -2.34
CA ARG A 89 -3.61 -18.05 -3.51
C ARG A 89 -5.00 -18.52 -3.91
N GLU A 90 -5.80 -18.96 -2.95
CA GLU A 90 -7.17 -19.44 -3.22
C GLU A 90 -8.02 -18.35 -3.88
N THR A 91 -7.94 -17.12 -3.36
CA THR A 91 -8.63 -15.95 -3.93
C THR A 91 -8.13 -15.65 -5.36
N LEU A 92 -6.83 -15.76 -5.61
CA LEU A 92 -6.28 -15.53 -6.95
C LEU A 92 -6.73 -16.59 -7.96
N LEU A 93 -6.84 -17.85 -7.54
CA LEU A 93 -7.31 -18.94 -8.40
C LEU A 93 -8.83 -18.86 -8.67
N GLU A 94 -9.62 -18.40 -7.69
CA GLU A 94 -11.06 -18.19 -7.84
C GLU A 94 -11.38 -17.10 -8.88
N HIS A 95 -10.54 -16.06 -8.94
CA HIS A 95 -10.71 -14.89 -9.83
C HIS A 95 -9.72 -14.89 -11.00
N GLU A 96 -9.35 -16.07 -11.51
CA GLU A 96 -8.42 -16.18 -12.64
C GLU A 96 -8.98 -15.43 -13.87
N GLY A 97 -8.24 -14.44 -14.34
CA GLY A 97 -8.61 -13.61 -15.50
C GLY A 97 -9.15 -12.22 -15.16
N ASP A 98 -9.44 -11.89 -13.90
CA ASP A 98 -9.75 -10.52 -13.50
C ASP A 98 -8.46 -9.71 -13.24
N PRO A 99 -8.17 -8.66 -14.04
CA PRO A 99 -6.99 -7.81 -13.85
C PRO A 99 -6.87 -7.23 -12.43
N SER A 100 -8.00 -6.92 -11.78
CA SER A 100 -8.06 -6.31 -10.45
C SER A 100 -7.49 -7.23 -9.36
N PHE A 101 -7.60 -8.55 -9.56
CA PHE A 101 -7.04 -9.57 -8.66
C PHE A 101 -5.63 -9.96 -9.07
N MET A 102 -5.39 -10.07 -10.38
CA MET A 102 -4.14 -10.60 -10.91
C MET A 102 -2.96 -9.63 -10.78
N HIS A 103 -3.20 -8.33 -10.84
CA HIS A 103 -2.14 -7.32 -10.85
C HIS A 103 -1.99 -6.60 -9.50
N CYS A 104 -0.77 -6.15 -9.20
CA CYS A 104 -0.47 -5.44 -7.97
C CYS A 104 -0.98 -3.99 -7.98
N LEU A 105 -1.08 -3.37 -6.82
CA LEU A 105 -1.56 -1.98 -6.65
C LEU A 105 -0.93 -0.96 -7.61
N TRP A 106 0.31 -1.19 -8.03
CA TRP A 106 1.08 -0.23 -8.83
C TRP A 106 1.16 -0.58 -10.33
N HIS A 107 0.36 -1.51 -10.83
CA HIS A 107 0.49 -1.99 -12.21
C HIS A 107 0.23 -0.92 -13.29
N ASP A 108 -0.57 0.11 -12.98
CA ASP A 108 -0.89 1.20 -13.91
C ASP A 108 0.16 2.32 -13.91
N TYR A 109 1.11 2.30 -12.97
CA TYR A 109 2.10 3.35 -12.86
C TYR A 109 3.34 2.99 -13.70
N PRO A 110 3.81 3.89 -14.58
CA PRO A 110 5.05 3.68 -15.30
C PRO A 110 6.23 3.63 -14.32
N LEU A 111 7.11 2.66 -14.52
CA LEU A 111 8.34 2.43 -13.74
C LEU A 111 9.58 2.93 -14.49
#